data_AF-A0A928XF39-F1
#
_entry.id   AF-A0A928XF39-F1
#
_cell.length_a   1.000
_cell.length_b   1.000
_cell.length_c   1.000
_cell.angle_alpha   90.00
_cell.angle_beta   90.00
_cell.angle_gamma   90.00
#
_symmetry.space_group_name_H-M   'P 1'
#
loop_
_entity.id
_entity.type
_entity.pdbx_description
1 polymer ?
#
loop_
_entity_poly.entity_id
_entity_poly.type
_entity_poly.pdbx_seq_one_letter_code
_entity_poly.pdbx_strand_id
1 'polypeptide(L)'
;MRSRKEQRYGPSKDSDTTYTTDYVYRLREGQQMVGVEHDQHRCGLFPRAEWLRLLAQVGFQPQIVQDPYQRDIFVARKPNS
;
A
#
# COMPACT_ATOMS: atom_id res chain seq x y z
N MET A 1 20.53 -20.23 10.66
CA MET A 1 20.35 -19.37 11.85
C MET A 1 19.46 -18.19 11.45
N ARG A 2 18.15 -18.27 11.67
CA ARG A 2 17.21 -17.19 11.31
C ARG A 2 17.32 -16.10 12.38
N SER A 3 17.92 -14.95 12.03
CA SER A 3 18.02 -13.81 12.95
C SER A 3 16.60 -13.31 13.24
N ARG A 4 16.18 -13.39 14.50
CA ARG A 4 14.90 -12.85 14.98
C ARG A 4 15.01 -11.33 14.92
N LYS A 5 14.52 -10.70 13.85
CA LYS A 5 14.31 -9.25 13.87
C LYS A 5 13.18 -8.96 14.86
N GLU A 6 13.55 -8.47 16.04
CA GLU A 6 12.59 -7.93 16.99
C GLU A 6 12.16 -6.57 16.49
N GLN A 7 10.91 -6.46 16.01
CA GLN A 7 10.35 -5.20 15.54
C GLN A 7 9.51 -4.55 16.64
N ARG A 8 9.82 -3.29 16.93
CA ARG A 8 9.04 -2.45 17.85
C ARG A 8 8.20 -1.50 17.01
N TYR A 9 6.89 -1.71 16.99
CA TYR A 9 5.96 -0.73 16.44
C TYR A 9 5.89 0.45 17.42
N GLY A 10 6.25 1.64 16.95
CA GLY A 10 5.95 2.90 17.64
C GLY A 10 4.52 3.35 17.36
N PRO A 11 3.93 4.22 18.18
CA PRO A 11 2.61 4.78 17.90
C PRO A 11 2.65 5.57 16.58
N SER A 12 1.64 5.35 15.72
CA SER A 12 1.47 6.15 14.50
C SER A 12 1.08 7.58 14.87
N LYS A 13 1.69 8.57 14.21
CA LYS A 13 1.33 10.00 14.31
C LYS A 13 0.48 10.40 13.11
N ASP A 14 -0.37 11.40 13.27
CA ASP A 14 -1.21 11.91 12.17
C ASP A 14 -0.41 12.48 10.98
N SER A 15 0.86 12.83 11.22
CA SER A 15 1.81 13.27 10.18
C SER A 15 2.50 12.14 9.42
N ASP A 16 2.28 10.88 9.79
CA ASP A 16 2.96 9.76 9.17
C ASP A 16 2.46 9.56 7.74
N THR A 17 3.38 9.57 6.78
CA THR A 17 3.08 9.37 5.35
C THR A 17 3.45 7.97 4.88
N THR A 18 3.85 7.09 5.79
CA THR A 18 4.18 5.69 5.49
C THR A 18 3.79 4.77 6.65
N TYR A 19 3.48 3.53 6.33
CA TYR A 19 3.30 2.45 7.30
C TYR A 19 4.09 1.22 6.87
N THR A 20 4.38 0.34 7.83
CA THR A 20 5.04 -0.94 7.59
C THR A 20 4.02 -2.07 7.72
N THR A 21 4.03 -3.02 6.80
CA THR A 21 3.25 -4.24 6.87
C THR A 21 4.17 -5.44 6.78
N ASP A 22 4.01 -6.40 7.68
CA ASP A 22 4.75 -7.65 7.70
C ASP A 22 3.82 -8.81 7.31
N TYR A 23 4.22 -9.58 6.31
CA TYR A 23 3.52 -10.78 5.85
C TYR A 23 4.29 -12.03 6.29
N VAL A 24 3.55 -13.02 6.77
CA VAL A 24 4.10 -14.35 7.07
C VAL A 24 3.35 -15.38 6.26
N TYR A 25 4.02 -15.95 5.26
CA TYR A 25 3.45 -16.97 4.38
C TYR A 25 3.82 -18.34 4.91
N ARG A 26 2.81 -19.17 5.19
CA ARG A 26 2.97 -20.58 5.53
C ARG A 26 2.71 -21.40 4.27
N LEU A 27 3.77 -21.98 3.71
CA LEU A 27 3.71 -22.75 2.47
C LEU A 27 3.46 -24.23 2.80
N ARG A 28 2.53 -24.84 2.07
CA ARG A 28 2.18 -26.26 2.20
C ARG A 28 2.13 -26.94 0.83
N GLU A 29 2.52 -28.20 0.81
CA GLU A 29 2.33 -29.11 -0.32
C GLU A 29 1.43 -30.26 0.16
N GLY A 30 0.19 -30.30 -0.34
CA GLY A 30 -0.86 -31.14 0.25
C GLY A 30 -1.17 -30.77 1.71
N GLN A 31 -1.12 -31.76 2.61
CA GLN A 31 -1.29 -31.56 4.06
C GLN A 31 0.05 -31.23 4.77
N GLN A 32 1.18 -31.29 4.07
CA GLN A 32 2.49 -31.12 4.67
C GLN A 32 2.94 -29.65 4.61
N MET A 33 3.44 -29.13 5.73
CA MET A 33 4.08 -27.82 5.80
C MET A 33 5.49 -27.90 5.22
N VAL A 34 5.77 -27.11 4.18
CA VAL A 34 7.05 -27.15 3.45
C VAL A 34 7.89 -25.90 3.66
N GLY A 35 7.30 -24.79 4.12
CA GLY A 35 8.06 -23.57 4.32
C GLY A 35 7.33 -22.48 5.11
N VAL A 36 8.12 -21.53 5.58
CA VAL A 36 7.62 -20.26 6.12
C VAL A 36 8.48 -19.13 5.57
N GLU A 37 7.84 -18.23 4.84
CA GLU A 37 8.45 -17.03 4.28
C GLU A 37 7.95 -15.78 5.01
N HIS A 38 8.84 -14.80 5.14
CA HIS A 38 8.54 -13.51 5.74
C HIS A 38 8.82 -12.42 4.71
N ASP A 39 7.89 -11.48 4.57
CA ASP A 39 8.05 -10.32 3.71
C ASP A 39 7.67 -9.06 4.46
N GLN A 40 8.34 -7.96 4.17
CA GLN A 40 8.09 -6.67 4.80
C GLN A 40 7.98 -5.59 3.74
N HIS A 41 6.85 -4.89 3.75
CA HIS A 41 6.60 -3.75 2.89
C HIS A 41 6.54 -2.47 3.69
N ARG A 42 7.17 -1.42 3.18
CA ARG A 42 6.90 -0.04 3.60
C ARG A 42 6.03 0.62 2.54
N CYS A 43 4.79 0.91 2.90
CA CYS A 43 3.77 1.45 2.02
C CYS A 43 3.54 2.94 2.30
N GLY A 44 3.18 3.70 1.27
CA GLY A 44 2.81 5.11 1.41
C GLY A 44 1.39 5.27 1.96
N LEU A 45 1.21 6.26 2.83
CA LEU A 45 -0.05 6.76 3.37
C LEU A 45 -0.21 8.23 2.94
N PHE A 46 -0.25 8.45 1.63
CA PHE A 46 -0.38 9.82 1.10
C PHE A 46 -1.85 10.26 1.12
N PRO A 47 -2.15 11.51 1.52
CA PRO A 47 -3.50 12.04 1.44
C PRO A 47 -4.06 11.98 0.02
N ARG A 48 -5.35 11.66 -0.12
CA ARG A 48 -6.06 11.64 -1.41
C ARG A 48 -5.89 12.94 -2.20
N ALA A 49 -5.93 14.07 -1.49
CA ALA A 49 -5.75 15.40 -2.08
C ALA A 49 -4.40 15.56 -2.78
N GLU A 50 -3.34 14.92 -2.27
CA GLU A 50 -2.00 15.02 -2.83
C GLU A 50 -1.91 14.31 -4.19
N TRP A 51 -2.50 13.11 -4.30
CA TRP A 51 -2.61 12.39 -5.57
C TRP A 51 -3.37 13.18 -6.63
N LEU A 52 -4.53 13.74 -6.28
CA LEU A 52 -5.32 14.58 -7.20
C LEU A 52 -4.54 15.82 -7.63
N ARG A 53 -3.87 16.50 -6.69
CA ARG A 53 -3.06 17.69 -6.97
C ARG A 53 -1.93 17.38 -7.95
N LEU A 54 -1.17 16.30 -7.71
CA LEU A 54 -0.05 15.91 -8.56
C LEU A 54 -0.49 15.57 -9.99
N LEU A 55 -1.60 14.84 -10.15
CA LEU A 55 -2.16 14.52 -11.46
C LEU A 55 -2.69 15.76 -12.20
N ALA A 56 -3.33 16.68 -11.50
CA ALA A 56 -3.79 17.93 -12.09
C ALA A 56 -2.61 18.82 -12.54
N GLN A 57 -1.51 18.84 -11.78
CA GLN A 57 -0.33 19.65 -12.10
C GLN A 57 0.33 19.30 -13.43
N VAL A 58 0.26 18.04 -13.85
CA VAL A 58 0.78 17.60 -15.14
C VAL A 58 -0.28 17.64 -16.26
N GLY A 59 -1.42 18.31 -16.03
CA GLY A 59 -2.43 18.62 -17.03
C GLY A 59 -3.53 17.59 -17.22
N PHE A 60 -3.68 16.61 -16.32
CA PHE A 60 -4.82 15.69 -16.34
C PHE A 60 -6.03 16.27 -15.61
N GLN A 61 -7.20 15.66 -15.84
CA GLN A 61 -8.42 15.83 -15.05
C GLN A 61 -8.58 14.59 -14.15
N PRO A 62 -8.08 14.63 -12.90
CA PRO A 62 -8.14 13.49 -12.00
C PRO A 62 -9.46 13.44 -11.23
N GLN A 63 -9.90 12.22 -10.94
CA GLN A 63 -11.03 11.94 -10.06
C GLN A 63 -10.75 10.68 -9.25
N ILE A 64 -11.45 10.53 -8.13
CA ILE A 64 -11.47 9.28 -7.37
C ILE A 64 -12.79 8.59 -7.67
N VAL A 65 -12.71 7.31 -8.03
CA VAL A 65 -13.87 6.43 -8.14
C VAL A 65 -13.69 5.28 -7.17
N GLN A 66 -14.78 4.73 -6.65
CA GLN A 66 -14.72 3.52 -5.85
C GLN A 66 -14.96 2.29 -6.74
N ASP A 67 -14.14 1.26 -6.54
CA ASP A 67 -14.36 -0.03 -7.18
C ASP A 67 -15.38 -0.88 -6.37
N PRO A 68 -15.79 -2.07 -6.86
CA PRO A 68 -16.72 -2.94 -6.13
C PRO A 68 -16.23 -3.41 -4.75
N TYR A 69 -14.94 -3.27 -4.46
CA TYR A 69 -14.33 -3.59 -3.17
C TYR A 69 -14.16 -2.35 -2.28
N GLN A 70 -14.78 -1.22 -2.64
CA GLN A 70 -14.75 0.06 -1.93
C GLN A 70 -13.34 0.65 -1.81
N ARG A 71 -12.43 0.29 -2.72
CA ARG A 71 -11.10 0.90 -2.80
C ARG A 71 -11.20 2.18 -3.60
N ASP A 72 -10.52 3.21 -3.13
CA ASP A 72 -10.35 4.44 -3.89
C ASP A 72 -9.39 4.21 -5.06
N ILE A 73 -9.90 4.39 -6.27
CA ILE A 73 -9.15 4.30 -7.53
C ILE A 73 -9.00 5.71 -8.09
N PHE A 74 -7.76 6.12 -8.29
CA PHE A 74 -7.44 7.40 -8.93
C PHE A 74 -7.47 7.21 -10.46
N VAL A 75 -8.36 7.93 -11.14
CA VAL A 75 -8.50 7.91 -12.59
C VAL A 75 -8.17 9.29 -13.13
N ALA A 76 -7.19 9.36 -14.04
CA ALA A 76 -6.76 10.60 -14.67
C ALA A 76 -7.05 10.55 -16.18
N ARG A 77 -7.81 11.51 -16.68
CA ARG A 77 -8.11 11.64 -18.11
C ARG A 77 -7.36 12.82 -18.69
N LYS A 78 -6.83 12.68 -19.91
CA LYS A 78 -6.28 13.81 -20.65
C LYS A 78 -7.47 14.70 -21.08
N PRO A 79 -7.40 16.03 -20.93
CA PRO A 79 -8.42 16.91 -21.48
C PRO A 79 -8.53 16.72 -22.99
N ASN A 80 -9.75 16.61 -23.51
CA ASN A 80 -9.97 16.69 -24.96
C ASN A 80 -9.72 18.15 -25.36
N SER A 81 -8.74 18.37 -26.25
CA SER A 81 -8.47 19.68 -26.86
C SER A 81 -9.65 20.18 -27.70
#